data_AF-A0A953QGN8-F1
#
_entry.id   AF-A0A953QGN8-F1
#
_cell.length_a   1.000
_cell.length_b   1.000
_cell.length_c   1.000
_cell.angle_alpha   90.00
_cell.angle_beta   90.00
_cell.angle_gamma   90.00
#
_symmetry.space_group_name_H-M   'P 1'
#
loop_
_entity.id
_entity.type
_entity.pdbx_description
1 polymer ?
#
loop_
_entity_poly.entity_id
_entity_poly.type
_entity_poly.pdbx_seq_one_letter_code
_entity_poly.pdbx_strand_id
1 'polypeptide(L)'
;MTRTAWPGNLEGRRWVACANWLTPPLGRDSCDVVIGDGSINNIEFPGEFERLTCVAASVLCESGRMILRCYLQSDPAESVDAVFDAALAGQIGSFHTFKLRLLMAMQPSACAGVCVGDVYRTWANWGRRSLPGGPGWGPAAVATIEYYRDSTTRYAFPTKEELKGALFPRFELESYFQPSYEFGERCPTLVLRPRRTA
;
A
#
# COMPACT_ATOMS: atom_id res chain seq x y z
N MET A 1 -15.79 6.64 2.96
CA MET A 1 -15.60 5.29 2.40
C MET A 1 -16.32 4.19 3.20
N THR A 2 -16.16 4.09 4.53
CA THR A 2 -16.74 2.98 5.30
C THR A 2 -18.28 2.95 5.33
N ARG A 3 -18.96 4.10 5.37
CA ARG A 3 -20.44 4.15 5.46
C ARG A 3 -21.18 3.63 4.23
N THR A 4 -20.57 3.64 3.04
CA THR A 4 -21.21 3.22 1.79
C THR A 4 -20.90 1.76 1.41
N ALA A 5 -19.78 1.22 1.89
CA ALA A 5 -19.37 -0.16 1.61
C ALA A 5 -19.69 -1.14 2.75
N TRP A 6 -19.96 -0.63 3.96
CA TRP A 6 -20.22 -1.49 5.11
C TRP A 6 -21.70 -1.87 5.23
N PRO A 7 -22.05 -3.16 5.13
CA PRO A 7 -23.44 -3.64 5.25
C PRO A 7 -24.01 -3.61 6.68
N GLY A 8 -23.33 -2.97 7.64
CA GLY A 8 -23.76 -2.87 9.02
C GLY A 8 -23.12 -3.90 9.96
N ASN A 9 -23.09 -3.55 11.25
CA ASN A 9 -22.62 -4.44 12.31
C ASN A 9 -23.64 -5.54 12.57
N LEU A 10 -23.13 -6.72 12.91
CA LEU A 10 -23.88 -7.88 13.35
C LEU A 10 -23.22 -8.42 14.61
N GLU A 11 -23.93 -8.35 15.71
CA GLU A 11 -23.42 -8.75 17.04
C GLU A 11 -22.82 -10.16 17.01
N GLY A 12 -21.65 -10.32 17.64
CA GLY A 12 -20.91 -11.58 17.70
C GLY A 12 -20.36 -12.09 16.36
N ARG A 13 -20.59 -11.42 15.24
CA ARG A 13 -20.20 -11.90 13.91
C ARG A 13 -19.34 -10.93 13.11
N ARG A 14 -19.69 -9.64 13.12
CA ARG A 14 -19.06 -8.66 12.25
C ARG A 14 -19.26 -7.25 12.77
N TRP A 15 -18.17 -6.49 12.89
CA TRP A 15 -18.25 -5.08 13.28
C TRP A 15 -17.15 -4.28 12.59
N VAL A 16 -17.35 -2.96 12.52
CA VAL A 16 -16.35 -2.00 12.05
C VAL A 16 -16.09 -0.98 13.16
N ALA A 17 -14.83 -0.59 13.34
CA ALA A 17 -14.46 0.53 14.19
C ALA A 17 -13.60 1.54 13.44
N CYS A 18 -13.83 2.81 13.74
CA CYS A 18 -12.90 3.87 13.40
C CYS A 18 -11.88 3.95 14.54
N ALA A 19 -10.68 3.39 14.33
CA ALA A 19 -9.64 3.30 15.34
C ALA A 19 -8.26 3.51 14.73
N ASN A 20 -7.28 3.79 15.58
CA ASN A 20 -5.87 3.78 15.18
C ASN A 20 -5.38 2.33 15.09
N TRP A 21 -4.83 1.92 13.95
CA TRP A 21 -4.29 0.57 13.74
C TRP A 21 -3.10 0.23 14.64
N LEU A 22 -2.41 1.23 15.19
CA LEU A 22 -1.33 1.02 16.17
C LEU A 22 -1.86 0.73 17.59
N THR A 23 -3.16 0.91 17.82
CA THR A 23 -3.85 0.63 19.09
C THR A 23 -5.28 0.13 18.82
N PRO A 24 -5.46 -1.01 18.12
CA PRO A 24 -6.78 -1.48 17.76
C PRO A 24 -7.54 -1.98 19.01
N PRO A 25 -8.87 -1.91 19.03
CA PRO A 25 -9.69 -2.43 20.13
C PRO A 25 -9.81 -3.96 20.03
N LEU A 26 -8.68 -4.65 19.98
CA LEU A 26 -8.56 -6.11 19.85
C LEU A 26 -7.72 -6.66 21.00
N GLY A 27 -8.12 -7.81 21.52
CA GLY A 27 -7.36 -8.53 22.53
C GLY A 27 -6.14 -9.24 21.95
N ARG A 28 -5.23 -9.67 22.82
CA ARG A 28 -4.19 -10.62 22.44
C ARG A 28 -4.81 -11.95 22.02
N ASP A 29 -4.18 -12.65 21.07
CA ASP A 29 -4.60 -13.97 20.59
C ASP A 29 -6.08 -14.04 20.15
N SER A 30 -6.64 -12.91 19.71
CA SER A 30 -8.08 -12.77 19.42
C SER A 30 -8.44 -12.96 17.95
N CYS A 31 -7.45 -13.12 17.07
CA CYS A 31 -7.63 -13.20 15.63
C CYS A 31 -6.94 -14.44 15.05
N ASP A 32 -7.64 -15.19 14.20
CA ASP A 32 -7.03 -16.25 13.38
C ASP A 32 -6.35 -15.68 12.13
N VAL A 33 -6.86 -14.56 11.61
CA VAL A 33 -6.35 -13.94 10.39
C VAL A 33 -6.35 -12.41 10.53
N VAL A 34 -5.25 -11.79 10.15
CA VAL A 34 -5.12 -10.34 9.95
C VAL A 34 -4.86 -10.09 8.47
N ILE A 35 -5.66 -9.23 7.83
CA ILE A 35 -5.56 -8.94 6.40
C ILE A 35 -5.33 -7.44 6.19
N GLY A 36 -4.36 -7.10 5.35
CA GLY A 36 -4.11 -5.74 4.88
C GLY A 36 -3.85 -5.70 3.37
N ASP A 37 -4.52 -4.79 2.67
CA ASP A 37 -4.29 -4.53 1.25
C ASP A 37 -3.91 -3.06 1.05
N GLY A 38 -2.64 -2.80 0.74
CA GLY A 38 -2.09 -1.45 0.65
C GLY A 38 -2.01 -0.69 1.98
N SER A 39 -2.40 -1.33 3.09
CA SER A 39 -2.51 -0.72 4.42
C SER A 39 -1.18 -0.35 5.06
N ILE A 40 -0.06 -0.79 4.49
CA ILE A 40 1.27 -0.48 5.02
C ILE A 40 1.88 0.73 4.32
N ASN A 41 1.32 1.09 3.17
CA ASN A 41 1.85 2.16 2.35
C ASN A 41 1.38 3.53 2.85
N ASN A 42 0.45 3.61 3.80
CA ASN A 42 -0.11 4.86 4.33
C ASN A 42 0.24 5.11 5.82
N ILE A 43 1.32 4.50 6.31
CA ILE A 43 1.89 4.74 7.63
C ILE A 43 3.39 5.03 7.49
N GLU A 44 3.99 5.61 8.52
CA GLU A 44 5.42 5.91 8.53
C GLU A 44 6.27 4.62 8.52
N PHE A 45 7.31 4.60 7.70
CA PHE A 45 8.29 3.52 7.63
C PHE A 45 9.65 3.98 8.16
N PRO A 46 10.44 3.16 8.88
CA PRO A 46 10.06 1.85 9.42
C PRO A 46 9.28 1.94 10.75
N GLY A 47 9.27 3.10 11.43
CA GLY A 47 8.84 3.21 12.82
C GLY A 47 7.39 2.77 13.10
N GLU A 48 6.40 3.41 12.48
CA GLU A 48 4.99 3.01 12.67
C GLU A 48 4.71 1.63 12.08
N PHE A 49 5.36 1.28 10.97
CA PHE A 49 5.26 -0.05 10.38
C PHE A 49 5.72 -1.15 11.34
N GLU A 50 6.86 -1.00 12.00
CA GLU A 50 7.33 -1.96 13.01
C GLU A 50 6.38 -2.05 14.21
N ARG A 51 5.76 -0.93 14.60
CA ARG A 51 4.73 -0.95 15.66
C ARG A 51 3.47 -1.68 15.20
N LEU A 52 3.04 -1.49 13.95
CA LEU A 52 1.91 -2.20 13.38
C LEU A 52 2.18 -3.71 13.32
N THR A 53 3.40 -4.14 12.95
CA THR A 53 3.77 -5.56 12.94
C THR A 53 3.80 -6.15 14.35
N CYS A 54 4.19 -5.38 15.38
CA CYS A 54 4.04 -5.80 16.78
C CYS A 54 2.57 -6.06 17.13
N VAL A 55 1.70 -5.11 16.79
CA VAL A 55 0.27 -5.19 17.07
C VAL A 55 -0.33 -6.41 16.37
N ALA A 56 -0.07 -6.56 15.07
CA ALA A 56 -0.55 -7.68 14.27
C ALA A 56 -0.10 -9.03 14.86
N ALA A 57 1.17 -9.16 15.24
CA ALA A 57 1.68 -10.37 15.88
C ALA A 57 1.01 -10.64 17.24
N SER A 58 0.68 -9.59 18.01
CA SER A 58 0.07 -9.74 19.33
C SER A 58 -1.40 -10.17 19.30
N VAL A 59 -2.16 -9.73 18.29
CA VAL A 59 -3.58 -10.08 18.15
C VAL A 59 -3.79 -11.43 17.50
N LEU A 60 -2.79 -11.95 16.76
CA LEU A 60 -2.86 -13.27 16.14
C LEU A 60 -2.70 -14.40 17.16
N CYS A 61 -3.60 -15.39 17.08
CA CYS A 61 -3.48 -16.64 17.82
C CYS A 61 -2.25 -17.46 17.33
N GLU A 62 -1.96 -18.59 17.99
CA GLU A 62 -0.76 -19.39 17.70
C GLU A 62 -0.68 -19.90 16.26
N SER A 63 -1.82 -20.31 15.71
CA SER A 63 -1.94 -20.77 14.32
C SER A 63 -2.34 -19.64 13.38
N GLY A 64 -2.36 -18.39 13.85
CA GLY A 64 -2.85 -17.25 13.11
C GLY A 64 -1.95 -16.85 11.95
N ARG A 65 -2.53 -16.26 10.90
CA ARG A 65 -1.78 -15.76 9.73
C ARG A 65 -2.04 -14.29 9.48
N MET A 66 -0.99 -13.58 9.10
CA MET A 66 -1.11 -12.26 8.49
C MET A 66 -1.03 -12.41 6.97
N ILE A 67 -2.01 -11.88 6.26
CA ILE A 67 -2.02 -11.79 4.80
C ILE A 67 -1.88 -10.32 4.42
N LEU A 68 -0.81 -9.99 3.73
CA LEU A 68 -0.46 -8.61 3.45
C LEU A 68 -0.15 -8.43 1.98
N ARG A 69 -0.95 -7.61 1.29
CA ARG A 69 -0.62 -7.08 -0.03
C ARG A 69 0.06 -5.72 0.11
N CYS A 70 1.26 -5.64 -0.44
CA CYS A 70 2.14 -4.46 -0.33
C CYS A 70 2.32 -3.80 -1.70
N TYR A 71 2.62 -2.50 -1.70
CA TYR A 71 3.19 -1.82 -2.86
C TYR A 71 4.67 -1.52 -2.61
N LEU A 72 5.55 -2.01 -3.48
CA LEU A 72 7.01 -1.93 -3.29
C LEU A 72 7.67 -0.99 -4.29
N GLN A 73 8.71 -0.28 -3.83
CA GLN A 73 9.59 0.48 -4.71
C GLN A 73 10.38 -0.47 -5.64
N SER A 74 10.65 -0.03 -6.87
CA SER A 74 11.57 -0.74 -7.75
C SER A 74 13.01 -0.49 -7.35
N ASP A 75 13.87 -1.48 -7.58
CA ASP A 75 15.31 -1.33 -7.37
C ASP A 75 16.03 -1.73 -8.68
N PRO A 76 16.60 -0.78 -9.44
CA PRO A 76 16.70 0.65 -9.13
C PRO A 76 15.35 1.40 -9.22
N ALA A 77 15.27 2.53 -8.51
CA ALA A 77 14.11 3.42 -8.58
C ALA A 77 14.00 4.08 -9.97
N GLU A 78 12.77 4.23 -10.45
CA GLU A 78 12.50 4.98 -11.68
C GLU A 78 12.62 6.49 -11.46
N SER A 79 13.02 7.23 -12.50
CA SER A 79 12.89 8.68 -12.50
C SER A 79 11.46 9.11 -12.83
N VAL A 80 11.08 10.31 -12.40
CA VAL A 80 9.78 10.92 -12.75
C VAL A 80 9.62 11.04 -14.26
N ASP A 81 10.68 11.45 -14.98
CA ASP A 81 10.67 11.57 -16.44
C ASP A 81 10.43 10.22 -17.12
N ALA A 82 11.05 9.13 -16.65
CA ALA A 82 10.84 7.80 -17.21
C ALA A 82 9.38 7.33 -17.06
N VAL A 83 8.74 7.65 -15.93
CA VAL A 83 7.31 7.34 -15.72
C VAL A 83 6.42 8.12 -16.69
N PHE A 84 6.71 9.40 -16.90
CA PHE A 84 5.98 10.24 -17.84
C PHE A 84 6.17 9.82 -19.29
N ASP A 85 7.41 9.51 -19.70
CA ASP A 85 7.72 9.05 -21.04
C ASP A 85 7.03 7.71 -21.34
N ALA A 86 7.04 6.77 -20.39
CA ALA A 86 6.32 5.51 -20.50
C ALA A 86 4.79 5.72 -20.64
N ALA A 87 4.22 6.70 -19.93
CA ALA A 87 2.81 7.06 -20.09
C ALA A 87 2.52 7.60 -21.50
N LEU A 88 3.31 8.56 -21.99
CA LEU A 88 3.15 9.14 -23.34
C LEU A 88 3.31 8.09 -24.45
N ALA A 89 4.23 7.14 -24.25
CA ALA A 89 4.46 6.02 -25.16
C ALA A 89 3.34 4.96 -25.12
N GLY A 90 2.31 5.11 -24.28
CA GLY A 90 1.22 4.15 -24.15
C GLY A 90 1.63 2.83 -23.48
N GLN A 91 2.78 2.81 -22.77
CA GLN A 91 3.31 1.62 -22.11
C GLN A 91 2.70 1.38 -20.73
N ILE A 92 1.88 2.30 -20.24
CA ILE A 92 1.14 2.18 -18.99
C ILE A 92 -0.34 2.05 -19.34
N GLY A 93 -0.91 0.87 -19.13
CA GLY A 93 -2.28 0.54 -19.52
C GLY A 93 -3.35 1.16 -18.61
N SER A 94 -2.99 1.47 -17.36
CA SER A 94 -3.91 1.95 -16.32
C SER A 94 -3.42 3.20 -15.61
N PHE A 95 -4.32 4.16 -15.41
CA PHE A 95 -4.03 5.36 -14.61
C PHE A 95 -3.66 5.04 -13.16
N HIS A 96 -4.16 3.93 -12.60
CA HIS A 96 -3.77 3.48 -11.26
C HIS A 96 -2.31 3.03 -11.21
N THR A 97 -1.87 2.27 -12.21
CA THR A 97 -0.47 1.87 -12.38
C THR A 97 0.43 3.10 -12.50
N PHE A 98 0.04 4.04 -13.36
CA PHE A 98 0.75 5.31 -13.51
C PHE A 98 0.88 6.06 -12.18
N LYS A 99 -0.22 6.21 -11.44
CA LYS A 99 -0.23 6.93 -10.16
C LYS A 99 0.72 6.30 -9.13
N LEU A 100 0.74 4.97 -9.04
CA LEU A 100 1.65 4.25 -8.14
C LEU A 100 3.11 4.39 -8.57
N ARG A 101 3.41 4.27 -9.88
CA ARG A 101 4.77 4.51 -10.40
C ARG A 101 5.24 5.93 -10.14
N LEU A 102 4.38 6.93 -10.30
CA LEU A 102 4.72 8.33 -10.03
C LEU A 102 4.97 8.59 -8.54
N LEU A 103 4.14 8.02 -7.66
CA LEU A 103 4.37 8.04 -6.20
C LEU A 103 5.74 7.47 -5.85
N MET A 104 6.06 6.29 -6.39
CA MET A 104 7.34 5.63 -6.17
C MET A 104 8.53 6.43 -6.71
N ALA A 105 8.43 6.97 -7.93
CA ALA A 105 9.50 7.78 -8.54
C ALA A 105 9.75 9.11 -7.81
N MET A 106 8.73 9.68 -7.18
CA MET A 106 8.84 10.90 -6.38
C MET A 106 9.29 10.65 -4.94
N GLN A 107 9.34 9.41 -4.48
CA GLN A 107 9.76 9.07 -3.13
C GLN A 107 11.29 9.15 -3.01
N PRO A 108 11.84 10.01 -2.11
CA PRO A 108 13.28 10.09 -1.90
C PRO A 108 13.86 8.84 -1.20
N SER A 109 13.11 8.31 -0.24
CA SER A 109 13.41 7.07 0.49
C SER A 109 12.14 6.56 1.17
N ALA A 110 12.12 5.29 1.59
CA ALA A 110 10.98 4.73 2.32
C ALA A 110 10.74 5.48 3.64
N CYS A 111 11.81 5.91 4.32
CA CYS A 111 11.76 6.67 5.57
C CYS A 111 11.13 8.06 5.40
N ALA A 112 11.54 8.79 4.36
CA ALA A 112 10.91 10.07 4.06
C ALA A 112 9.47 9.88 3.59
N GLY A 113 9.21 8.86 2.77
CA GLY A 113 7.97 8.67 2.04
C GLY A 113 7.72 9.77 1.00
N VAL A 114 6.53 9.77 0.40
CA VAL A 114 6.08 10.74 -0.60
C VAL A 114 4.74 11.35 -0.19
N CYS A 115 4.62 12.67 -0.24
CA CYS A 115 3.37 13.37 0.00
C CYS A 115 2.47 13.24 -1.24
N VAL A 116 1.25 12.73 -1.07
CA VAL A 116 0.35 12.49 -2.21
C VAL A 116 -0.10 13.80 -2.88
N GLY A 117 -0.24 14.90 -2.12
CA GLY A 117 -0.54 16.21 -2.67
C GLY A 117 0.57 16.77 -3.56
N ASP A 118 1.83 16.46 -3.25
CA ASP A 118 2.96 16.84 -4.10
C ASP A 118 2.89 16.09 -5.44
N VAL A 119 2.53 14.80 -5.39
CA VAL A 119 2.31 13.97 -6.59
C VAL A 119 1.18 14.51 -7.44
N TYR A 120 0.08 14.93 -6.84
CA TYR A 120 -1.00 15.59 -7.57
C TYR A 120 -0.51 16.84 -8.30
N ARG A 121 0.25 17.72 -7.64
CA ARG A 121 0.76 18.95 -8.28
C ARG A 121 1.73 18.64 -9.41
N THR A 122 2.61 17.67 -9.24
CA THR A 122 3.51 17.19 -10.29
C THR A 122 2.74 16.64 -11.48
N TRP A 123 1.74 15.79 -11.24
CA TRP A 123 0.86 15.29 -12.30
C TRP A 123 0.07 16.41 -12.97
N ALA A 124 -0.52 17.34 -12.23
CA ALA A 124 -1.35 18.42 -12.79
C ALA A 124 -0.54 19.38 -13.68
N ASN A 125 0.74 19.60 -13.35
CA ASN A 125 1.64 20.36 -14.20
C ASN A 125 1.98 19.61 -15.48
N TRP A 126 2.19 18.29 -15.40
CA TRP A 126 2.44 17.45 -16.57
C TRP A 126 1.18 17.23 -17.43
N GLY A 127 0.03 16.98 -16.82
CA GLY A 127 -1.26 16.64 -17.43
C GLY A 127 -1.94 17.78 -18.18
N ARG A 128 -1.30 18.97 -18.23
CA ARG A 128 -1.58 19.97 -19.26
C ARG A 128 -1.17 19.49 -20.67
N ARG A 129 -0.39 18.41 -20.76
CA ARG A 129 -0.09 17.66 -21.99
C ARG A 129 -1.26 16.73 -22.33
N SER A 130 -1.30 16.23 -23.56
CA SER A 130 -2.31 15.25 -23.99
C SER A 130 -2.18 13.97 -23.16
N LEU A 131 -3.26 13.59 -22.48
CA LEU A 131 -3.33 12.32 -21.75
C LEU A 131 -3.29 11.13 -22.72
N PRO A 132 -2.72 9.99 -22.31
CA PRO A 132 -2.84 8.75 -23.06
C PRO A 132 -4.32 8.41 -23.31
N GLY A 133 -4.65 8.02 -24.54
CA GLY A 133 -5.96 7.46 -24.85
C GLY A 133 -6.07 6.00 -24.39
N GLY A 134 -7.24 5.57 -23.95
CA GLY A 134 -7.52 4.15 -23.68
C GLY A 134 -8.47 3.90 -22.51
N PRO A 135 -9.02 2.68 -22.38
CA PRO A 135 -10.02 2.36 -21.34
C PRO A 135 -9.51 2.59 -19.91
N GLY A 136 -8.24 2.27 -19.63
CA GLY A 136 -7.62 2.46 -18.30
C GLY A 136 -7.26 3.91 -17.95
N TRP A 137 -7.42 4.83 -18.90
CA TRP A 137 -7.17 6.27 -18.76
C TRP A 137 -8.45 7.10 -18.92
N GLY A 138 -9.62 6.45 -18.84
CA GLY A 138 -10.91 7.13 -18.92
C GLY A 138 -11.12 8.16 -17.80
N PRO A 139 -12.06 9.11 -17.96
CA PRO A 139 -12.25 10.22 -17.03
C PRO A 139 -12.44 9.80 -15.57
N ALA A 140 -13.17 8.71 -15.32
CA ALA A 140 -13.38 8.19 -13.96
C ALA A 140 -12.09 7.69 -13.30
N ALA A 141 -11.21 7.02 -14.07
CA ALA A 141 -9.92 6.55 -13.56
C ALA A 141 -9.02 7.74 -13.23
N VAL A 142 -8.93 8.71 -14.15
CA VAL A 142 -8.14 9.95 -13.97
C VAL A 142 -8.64 10.75 -12.78
N ALA A 143 -9.95 10.88 -12.59
CA ALA A 143 -10.54 11.60 -11.46
C ALA A 143 -10.12 11.05 -10.09
N THR A 144 -9.61 9.81 -10.00
CA THR A 144 -9.13 9.26 -8.72
C THR A 144 -7.87 9.92 -8.18
N ILE A 145 -7.14 10.73 -8.96
CA ILE A 145 -6.02 11.52 -8.42
C ILE A 145 -6.50 12.78 -7.70
N GLU A 146 -7.75 13.22 -7.93
CA GLU A 146 -8.29 14.42 -7.29
C GLU A 146 -8.37 14.30 -5.77
N TYR A 147 -8.51 13.07 -5.23
CA TYR A 147 -8.44 12.80 -3.79
C TYR A 147 -7.09 13.20 -3.17
N TYR A 148 -6.05 13.44 -3.97
CA TYR A 148 -4.73 13.84 -3.48
C TYR A 148 -4.55 15.35 -3.39
N ARG A 149 -5.37 16.16 -4.09
CA ARG A 149 -5.14 17.60 -4.36
C ARG A 149 -4.65 18.41 -3.16
N ASP A 150 -5.31 18.25 -2.01
CA ASP A 150 -5.04 18.99 -0.78
C ASP A 150 -4.61 18.07 0.38
N SER A 151 -4.25 16.82 0.08
CA SER A 151 -3.88 15.84 1.09
C SER A 151 -2.42 15.95 1.49
N THR A 152 -2.17 16.05 2.80
CA THR A 152 -0.83 15.97 3.40
C THR A 152 -0.43 14.54 3.75
N THR A 153 -1.26 13.55 3.40
CA THR A 153 -0.94 12.14 3.67
C THR A 153 0.35 11.74 2.95
N ARG A 154 1.22 11.08 3.69
CA ARG A 154 2.46 10.52 3.16
C ARG A 154 2.30 9.03 2.95
N TYR A 155 2.76 8.56 1.79
CA TYR A 155 2.89 7.15 1.50
C TYR A 155 4.34 6.70 1.54
N ALA A 156 4.58 5.47 1.97
CA ALA A 156 5.90 4.85 1.97
C ALA A 156 5.86 3.57 1.11
N PHE A 157 6.84 3.41 0.23
CA PHE A 157 7.04 2.26 -0.64
C PHE A 157 8.43 1.71 -0.35
N PRO A 158 8.59 0.78 0.61
CA PRO A 158 9.87 0.15 0.85
C PRO A 158 10.28 -0.72 -0.34
N THR A 159 11.59 -0.90 -0.52
CA THR A 159 12.12 -1.98 -1.35
C THR A 159 11.78 -3.34 -0.74
N LYS A 160 11.93 -4.41 -1.52
CA LYS A 160 11.73 -5.77 -1.03
C LYS A 160 12.62 -6.09 0.17
N GLU A 161 13.87 -5.63 0.17
CA GLU A 161 14.82 -5.89 1.25
C GLU A 161 14.49 -5.09 2.52
N GLU A 162 14.12 -3.80 2.39
CA GLU A 162 13.65 -3.00 3.54
C GLU A 162 12.41 -3.62 4.18
N LEU A 163 11.44 -4.04 3.37
CA LEU A 163 10.22 -4.68 3.88
C LEU A 163 10.53 -5.97 4.65
N LYS A 164 11.41 -6.83 4.11
CA LYS A 164 11.86 -8.04 4.81
C LYS A 164 12.52 -7.70 6.14
N GLY A 165 13.40 -6.71 6.16
CA GLY A 165 14.10 -6.25 7.36
C GLY A 165 13.14 -5.83 8.48
N ALA A 166 12.03 -5.19 8.13
CA ALA A 166 11.03 -4.75 9.10
C ALA A 166 9.99 -5.84 9.48
N LEU A 167 9.69 -6.79 8.59
CA LEU A 167 8.71 -7.87 8.84
C LEU A 167 9.32 -9.09 9.56
N PHE A 168 10.44 -9.58 9.05
CA PHE A 168 10.97 -10.90 9.42
C PHE A 168 11.51 -11.04 10.84
N PRO A 169 11.85 -9.97 11.58
CA PRO A 169 12.10 -10.08 13.01
C PRO A 169 10.91 -10.65 13.81
N ARG A 170 9.67 -10.47 13.31
CA ARG A 170 8.44 -10.89 14.01
C ARG A 170 7.63 -11.93 13.27
N PHE A 171 7.93 -12.17 11.99
CA PHE A 171 7.17 -13.08 11.16
C PHE A 171 8.08 -14.01 10.37
N GLU A 172 7.57 -15.20 10.09
CA GLU A 172 8.09 -16.11 9.09
C GLU A 172 7.26 -16.01 7.82
N LEU A 173 7.93 -15.96 6.68
CA LEU A 173 7.28 -16.01 5.38
C LEU A 173 6.86 -17.44 5.07
N GLU A 174 5.56 -17.67 4.97
CA GLU A 174 4.99 -18.95 4.53
C GLU A 174 4.82 -18.98 3.01
N SER A 175 4.32 -17.89 2.42
CA SER A 175 4.17 -17.79 0.97
C SER A 175 4.33 -16.36 0.46
N TYR A 176 4.75 -16.27 -0.80
CA TYR A 176 4.91 -15.03 -1.54
C TYR A 176 4.24 -15.20 -2.89
N PHE A 177 3.23 -14.40 -3.16
CA PHE A 177 2.50 -14.39 -4.42
C PHE A 177 2.78 -13.09 -5.18
N GLN A 178 3.33 -13.22 -6.38
CA GLN A 178 3.48 -12.11 -7.32
C GLN A 178 2.39 -12.20 -8.38
N PRO A 179 1.48 -11.22 -8.47
CA PRO A 179 0.50 -11.20 -9.54
C PRO A 179 1.12 -11.13 -10.94
N SER A 180 0.46 -11.71 -11.93
CA SER A 180 0.89 -11.74 -13.34
C SER A 180 0.35 -10.58 -14.18
N TYR A 181 -0.54 -9.76 -13.62
CA TYR A 181 -1.09 -8.59 -14.30
C TYR A 181 -0.04 -7.44 -14.33
N GLU A 182 -0.29 -6.41 -15.15
CA GLU A 182 0.56 -5.20 -15.25
C GLU A 182 0.94 -4.66 -13.86
N PHE A 183 2.23 -4.39 -13.59
CA PHE A 183 2.70 -3.86 -12.31
C PHE A 183 2.59 -4.83 -11.13
N GLY A 184 2.25 -6.10 -11.39
CA GLY A 184 2.15 -7.16 -10.40
C GLY A 184 3.47 -7.42 -9.65
N GLU A 185 4.62 -7.19 -10.27
CA GLU A 185 5.94 -7.33 -9.66
C GLU A 185 6.16 -6.41 -8.46
N ARG A 186 5.43 -5.29 -8.39
CA ARG A 186 5.46 -4.34 -7.26
C ARG A 186 4.29 -4.49 -6.30
N CYS A 187 3.39 -5.43 -6.55
CA CYS A 187 2.17 -5.64 -5.75
C CYS A 187 2.09 -7.03 -5.09
N PRO A 188 3.16 -7.54 -4.45
CA PRO A 188 3.13 -8.90 -3.93
C PRO A 188 2.16 -9.04 -2.76
N THR A 189 1.64 -10.26 -2.61
CA THR A 189 0.90 -10.69 -1.42
C THR A 189 1.74 -11.68 -0.63
N LEU A 190 1.93 -11.42 0.65
CA LEU A 190 2.69 -12.24 1.58
C LEU A 190 1.73 -12.94 2.53
N VAL A 191 1.95 -14.22 2.79
CA VAL A 191 1.35 -14.94 3.93
C VAL A 191 2.42 -15.18 4.96
N LEU A 192 2.15 -14.75 6.18
CA LEU A 192 3.12 -14.62 7.25
C LEU A 192 2.60 -15.26 8.53
N ARG A 193 3.45 -16.03 9.20
CA ARG A 193 3.17 -16.64 10.51
C ARG A 193 3.93 -15.89 11.60
N PRO A 194 3.32 -15.54 12.74
CA PRO A 194 4.04 -14.86 13.80
C PRO A 194 5.15 -15.75 14.38
N ARG A 195 6.33 -15.18 14.57
CA ARG A 195 7.41 -15.77 15.36
C ARG A 195 7.07 -15.59 16.83
N ARG A 196 7.15 -16.66 17.60
CA ARG A 196 7.10 -16.58 19.06
C ARG A 196 8.50 -16.82 19.59
N THR A 197 9.03 -15.84 20.30
CA THR A 197 10.18 -16.07 21.19
C THR A 197 9.73 -17.06 22.25
N ALA A 198 10.42 -18.19 22.34
CA ALA A 198 10.25 -19.19 23.40
C ALA A 198 10.53 -18.58 24.78
#